data_AF-A0A538BLB1-F1
#
_entry.id   AF-A0A538BLB1-F1
#
_cell.length_a   1.000
_cell.length_b   1.000
_cell.length_c   1.000
_cell.angle_alpha   90.00
_cell.angle_beta   90.00
_cell.angle_gamma   90.00
#
_symmetry.space_group_name_H-M   'P 1'
#
loop_
_entity.id
_entity.type
_entity.pdbx_description
1 polymer ?
#
loop_
_entity_poly.entity_id
_entity_poly.type
_entity_poly.pdbx_seq_one_letter_code
_entity_poly.pdbx_strand_id
1 'polypeptide(L)' 'FRTTDVTGTANLPDGVEMVMPGDNVEMKVELIAPIAMEEGLRFAIREGGRTVGAGRVTTIVK' A
#
# COMPACT_ATOMS: atom_id res chain seq x y z
N PHE A 1 2.06 -3.69 9.60
CA PHE A 1 3.22 -4.49 9.18
C PHE A 1 4.41 -4.06 10.02
N ARG A 2 5.19 -4.99 10.60
CA ARG A 2 6.36 -4.63 11.43
C ARG A 2 7.66 -5.30 10.98
N THR A 3 7.63 -6.56 10.54
CA THR A 3 8.85 -7.35 10.28
C THR A 3 8.87 -8.15 8.99
N THR A 4 7.83 -8.07 8.16
CA THR A 4 7.70 -8.87 6.92
C THR A 4 7.38 -7.97 5.74
N ASP A 5 8.12 -8.14 4.66
CA ASP A 5 7.83 -7.56 3.36
C ASP A 5 6.97 -8.55 2.55
N VAL A 6 5.85 -8.07 2.01
CA VAL A 6 4.98 -8.85 1.12
C VAL A 6 4.71 -8.01 -0.12
N THR A 7 4.97 -8.59 -1.27
CA THR A 7 4.69 -7.94 -2.56
C THR A 7 3.19 -7.81 -2.76
N GLY A 8 2.77 -6.68 -3.34
CA GLY A 8 1.39 -6.47 -3.73
C GLY A 8 1.29 -5.61 -4.98
N THR A 9 0.12 -5.64 -5.59
CA THR A 9 -0.24 -4.81 -6.74
C THR A 9 -1.02 -3.61 -6.22
N ALA A 10 -0.61 -2.40 -6.62
CA ALA A 10 -1.33 -1.16 -6.30
C ALA A 10 -2.26 -0.78 -7.46
N ASN A 11 -3.55 -0.67 -7.19
CA ASN A 11 -4.57 -0.24 -8.15
C ASN A 11 -4.95 1.20 -7.85
N LEU A 12 -4.56 2.09 -8.75
CA LEU A 12 -4.92 3.51 -8.69
C LEU A 12 -6.42 3.69 -9.01
N PRO A 13 -7.04 4.78 -8.50
CA PRO A 13 -8.41 5.13 -8.86
C PRO A 13 -8.58 5.34 -10.37
N ASP A 14 -9.80 5.14 -10.87
CA ASP A 14 -10.12 5.39 -12.27
C ASP A 14 -9.77 6.83 -12.67
N GLY A 15 -9.07 6.98 -13.80
CA GLY A 15 -8.60 8.28 -14.30
C GLY A 15 -7.31 8.79 -13.66
N VAL A 16 -6.73 8.09 -12.66
CA VAL A 16 -5.41 8.41 -12.11
C VAL A 16 -4.37 7.50 -12.76
N GLU A 17 -3.63 8.05 -13.72
CA GLU A 17 -2.57 7.29 -14.42
C GLU A 17 -1.25 7.22 -13.64
N MET A 18 -0.99 8.23 -12.80
CA MET A 18 0.28 8.36 -12.07
C MET A 18 0.08 9.08 -10.74
N VAL A 19 0.91 8.75 -9.76
CA VAL A 19 1.00 9.42 -8.46
C VAL A 19 2.39 10.04 -8.35
N MET A 20 2.46 11.35 -8.07
CA MET A 20 3.73 12.05 -7.99
C MET A 20 4.30 12.03 -6.56
N PRO A 21 5.63 12.16 -6.38
CA PRO A 21 6.23 12.29 -5.06
C PRO A 21 5.65 13.49 -4.30
N GLY A 22 5.08 13.24 -3.13
CA GLY A 22 4.44 14.25 -2.27
C GLY A 22 2.91 14.23 -2.30
N ASP A 23 2.31 13.51 -3.26
CA ASP A 23 0.86 13.37 -3.33
C ASP A 23 0.32 12.41 -2.26
N ASN A 24 -0.91 12.67 -1.80
CA ASN A 24 -1.69 11.74 -1.01
C ASN A 24 -2.81 11.17 -1.88
N VAL A 25 -2.93 9.86 -1.91
CA VAL A 25 -3.93 9.15 -2.73
C VAL A 25 -4.49 7.97 -1.95
N GLU A 26 -5.79 7.72 -2.13
CA GLU A 26 -6.41 6.46 -1.71
C GLU A 26 -6.32 5.47 -2.86
N MET A 27 -5.80 4.28 -2.59
CA MET A 27 -5.63 3.23 -3.59
C MET A 27 -5.96 1.86 -2.99
N LYS A 28 -6.37 0.93 -3.84
CA LYS A 28 -6.53 -0.47 -3.45
C LYS A 28 -5.20 -1.19 -3.61
N VAL A 29 -4.89 -2.09 -2.68
CA VAL A 29 -3.68 -2.91 -2.72
C VAL A 29 -4.05 -4.37 -2.57
N GLU A 30 -3.65 -5.18 -3.53
CA GLU A 30 -3.82 -6.63 -3.52
C GLU A 30 -2.49 -7.30 -3.16
N LEU A 31 -2.44 -8.01 -2.05
CA LEU A 31 -1.22 -8.71 -1.61
C LEU A 31 -1.15 -10.11 -2.22
N ILE A 32 0.05 -10.54 -2.62
CA ILE A 32 0.25 -11.90 -3.19
C ILE A 32 0.07 -13.03 -2.16
N ALA A 33 0.14 -12.68 -0.88
CA ALA A 33 0.01 -13.60 0.23
C ALA A 33 -0.82 -12.94 1.36
N PRO A 34 -1.64 -13.72 2.08
CA PRO A 34 -2.42 -13.19 3.18
C PRO A 34 -1.51 -12.74 4.32
N ILE A 35 -1.82 -11.57 4.89
CA ILE A 35 -1.21 -11.08 6.12
C ILE A 35 -2.31 -10.67 7.10
N ALA A 36 -2.06 -10.94 8.38
CA ALA A 36 -2.84 -10.37 9.46
C ALA A 36 -2.70 -8.84 9.48
N MET A 37 -3.82 -8.14 9.28
CA MET A 37 -3.89 -6.69 9.27
C MET A 37 -5.17 -6.19 9.94
N GLU A 38 -5.13 -4.94 10.38
CA GLU A 38 -6.23 -4.26 11.05
C GLU A 38 -6.37 -2.86 10.44
N GLU A 39 -7.59 -2.31 10.46
CA GLU A 39 -7.81 -0.92 10.07
C GLU A 39 -7.00 0.02 10.95
N GLY A 40 -6.46 1.05 10.32
CA GLY A 40 -5.60 2.02 10.96
C GLY A 40 -4.15 1.58 11.12
N LEU A 41 -3.79 0.35 10.75
CA LEU A 41 -2.41 -0.13 10.76
C LEU A 41 -1.55 0.67 9.77
N ARG A 42 -0.40 1.15 10.24
CA ARG A 42 0.58 1.85 9.39
C ARG A 42 1.49 0.86 8.65
N PHE A 43 1.94 1.25 7.46
CA PHE A 43 2.86 0.49 6.64
C PHE A 43 3.76 1.42 5.80
N ALA A 44 4.84 0.85 5.28
CA ALA A 44 5.73 1.50 4.32
C ALA A 44 5.66 0.74 2.99
N ILE A 45 5.77 1.47 1.88
CA ILE A 45 5.90 0.91 0.54
C ILE A 45 7.37 0.96 0.17
N ARG A 46 7.93 -0.18 -0.24
CA ARG A 46 9.35 -0.29 -0.59
C ARG A 46 9.51 -0.88 -1.98
N GLU A 47 10.37 -0.25 -2.76
CA GLU A 47 10.76 -0.71 -4.10
C GLU A 47 12.29 -0.63 -4.21
N GLY A 48 12.92 -1.69 -4.72
CA GLY A 48 14.38 -1.73 -4.88
C GLY A 48 15.16 -1.49 -3.57
N GLY A 49 14.60 -1.87 -2.42
CA GLY A 49 15.19 -1.67 -1.09
C GLY A 49 15.01 -0.27 -0.49
N ARG A 50 14.41 0.67 -1.22
CA ARG A 50 14.14 2.04 -0.75
C ARG A 50 12.68 2.22 -0.36
N THR A 51 12.43 3.02 0.67
CA THR A 51 11.07 3.44 1.02
C THR A 51 10.62 4.52 0.04
N VAL A 52 9.54 4.25 -0.69
CA VAL A 52 8.97 5.16 -1.70
C VAL A 52 7.63 5.77 -1.27
N GLY A 53 7.00 5.20 -0.23
CA GLY A 53 5.75 5.72 0.31
C GLY A 53 5.47 5.23 1.73
N ALA A 54 4.52 5.87 2.38
CA ALA A 54 4.00 5.47 3.67
C ALA A 54 2.47 5.51 3.63
N GLY A 55 1.83 4.57 4.29
CA GLY A 55 0.39 4.42 4.23
C GLY A 55 -0.22 3.97 5.54
N ARG A 56 -1.55 4.02 5.57
CA ARG A 56 -2.39 3.50 6.66
C ARG A 56 -3.52 2.71 6.03
N VAL A 57 -3.79 1.51 6.54
CA VAL A 57 -4.93 0.70 6.10
C VAL A 57 -6.21 1.44 6.48
N THR A 58 -7.05 1.78 5.49
CA THR A 58 -8.34 2.45 5.71
C THR A 58 -9.49 1.45 5.79
N THR A 59 -9.49 0.45 4.92
CA THR A 59 -10.53 -0.60 4.87
C THR A 59 -9.92 -1.91 4.39
N ILE A 60 -10.34 -3.03 5.00
CA ILE A 60 -9.91 -4.38 4.57
C ILE A 60 -10.97 -4.95 3.63
N VAL A 61 -10.59 -5.14 2.37
CA VAL A 61 -11.42 -5.77 1.34
C VAL A 61 -11.05 -7.26 1.28
N LYS A 62 -12.05 -8.14 1.26
CA LYS A 62 -11.87 -9.61 1.22
C LYS A 62 -12.00 -10.16 -0.19
#